data_AF-A0A945V5V7-F1
#
_entry.id   AF-A0A945V5V7-F1
#
_cell.length_a   1.000
_cell.length_b   1.000
_cell.length_c   1.000
_cell.angle_alpha   90.00
_cell.angle_beta   90.00
_cell.angle_gamma   90.00
#
_symmetry.space_group_name_H-M   'P 1'
#
loop_
_entity.id
_entity.type
_entity.pdbx_description
1 polymer ?
#
loop_
_entity_poly.entity_id
_entity_poly.type
_entity_poly.pdbx_seq_one_letter_code
_entity_poly.pdbx_strand_id
1 'polypeptide(L)' 'FTLVRTKGDQSASDKLYEGANPMTGEDIAKTLYWIATLPPHMNINRVELMPVNQSFSPFQVHRN' A
#
# COMPACT_ATOMS: atom_id res chain seq x y z
N PHE A 1 3.79 2.44 -6.18
CA PHE A 1 3.77 3.78 -5.56
C PHE A 1 5.15 4.42 -5.54
N THR A 2 6.14 3.82 -4.87
CA THR A 2 7.48 4.40 -4.71
C THR A 2 8.18 4.71 -6.01
N LEU A 3 8.18 3.80 -6.99
CA LEU A 3 8.74 4.06 -8.32
C LEU A 3 8.21 5.36 -8.98
N VAL A 4 6.91 5.63 -8.86
CA VAL A 4 6.30 6.86 -9.40
C VAL A 4 6.72 8.07 -8.55
N ARG A 5 6.73 7.92 -7.22
CA ARG A 5 7.15 8.97 -6.27
C ARG A 5 8.62 9.36 -6.46
N THR A 6 9.47 8.40 -6.78
CA THR A 6 10.90 8.59 -7.04
C THR A 6 11.20 8.92 -8.50
N LYS A 7 10.17 9.34 -9.27
CA LYS A 7 10.29 9.77 -10.67
C LYS A 7 10.91 8.72 -11.60
N GLY A 8 10.64 7.45 -11.35
CA GLY A 8 11.15 6.32 -12.12
C GLY A 8 12.49 5.77 -11.64
N ASP A 9 13.03 6.24 -10.51
CA ASP A 9 14.23 5.64 -9.91
C ASP A 9 13.89 4.27 -9.32
N GLN A 10 14.22 3.24 -10.10
CA GLN A 10 14.04 1.84 -9.74
C GLN A 10 14.93 1.44 -8.57
N SER A 11 16.18 1.92 -8.52
CA SER A 11 17.13 1.56 -7.46
C SER A 11 16.66 2.04 -6.08
N ALA A 12 16.11 3.25 -6.01
CA ALA A 12 15.54 3.79 -4.79
C ALA A 12 14.27 3.03 -4.37
N SER A 13 13.46 2.59 -5.33
CA SER A 13 12.27 1.80 -5.06
C SER A 13 12.63 0.41 -4.53
N ASP A 14 13.60 -0.26 -5.15
CA ASP A 14 14.05 -1.60 -4.77
C ASP A 14 14.67 -1.57 -3.37
N LYS A 15 15.53 -0.59 -3.11
CA LYS A 15 16.15 -0.39 -1.79
C LYS A 15 15.11 -0.15 -0.69
N LEU A 16 14.06 0.62 -0.97
CA LEU A 16 13.02 0.89 0.03
C LEU A 16 12.21 -0.36 0.39
N TYR A 17 11.99 -1.25 -0.58
CA TYR A 17 11.20 -2.47 -0.40
C TYR A 17 12.04 -3.73 -0.21
N GLU A 18 13.36 -3.57 -0.03
CA GLU A 18 14.28 -4.68 0.18
C GLU A 18 13.84 -5.54 1.37
N GLY A 19 13.68 -6.85 1.14
CA GLY A 19 13.22 -7.79 2.17
C GLY A 19 11.73 -7.68 2.54
N ALA A 20 10.95 -6.85 1.86
CA ALA A 20 9.51 -6.72 2.05
C ALA A 20 8.74 -7.17 0.80
N ASN A 21 7.47 -7.57 1.00
CA ASN A 21 6.53 -7.82 -0.09
C ASN A 21 5.47 -6.69 -0.12
N PRO A 22 5.72 -5.57 -0.81
CA PRO A 22 4.80 -4.44 -0.81
C PRO A 22 3.56 -4.74 -1.66
N MET A 23 2.46 -4.00 -1.40
CA MET A 23 1.33 -4.01 -2.32
C MET A 23 1.74 -3.44 -3.68
N THR A 24 1.30 -4.11 -4.74
CA THR A 24 1.54 -3.73 -6.13
C THR A 24 0.38 -2.90 -6.68
N GLY A 25 0.56 -2.34 -7.88
CA GLY A 25 -0.56 -1.69 -8.59
C GLY A 25 -1.67 -2.69 -8.95
N GLU A 26 -1.32 -3.96 -9.18
CA GLU A 26 -2.28 -5.01 -9.52
C GLU A 26 -3.18 -5.37 -8.33
N ASP A 27 -2.63 -5.41 -7.11
CA ASP A 27 -3.41 -5.69 -5.89
C ASP A 27 -4.49 -4.62 -5.67
N ILE A 28 -4.16 -3.35 -5.90
CA ILE A 28 -5.11 -2.24 -5.81
C ILE A 28 -6.15 -2.32 -6.94
N ALA A 29 -5.73 -2.62 -8.17
CA ALA A 29 -6.65 -2.75 -9.30
C ALA A 29 -7.68 -3.87 -9.08
N LYS A 30 -7.23 -5.03 -8.60
CA LYS A 30 -8.12 -6.16 -8.25
C LYS A 30 -9.08 -5.80 -7.12
N THR A 31 -8.59 -5.09 -6.10
CA THR A 31 -9.45 -4.60 -5.01
C THR A 31 -10.53 -3.68 -5.57
N LEU A 32 -10.17 -2.66 -6.35
CA LEU A 32 -11.13 -1.73 -6.94
C LEU A 32 -12.15 -2.44 -7.82
N TYR A 33 -11.71 -3.41 -8.62
CA TYR A 33 -12.60 -4.22 -9.43
C TYR A 33 -13.61 -4.98 -8.56
N TRP A 34 -13.15 -5.66 -7.51
CA TRP A 34 -14.04 -6.35 -6.57
C TRP A 34 -15.09 -5.39 -5.99
N ILE A 35 -14.67 -4.22 -5.48
CA ILE A 35 -15.58 -3.21 -4.92
C ILE A 35 -16.61 -2.77 -5.95
N ALA A 36 -16.19 -2.50 -7.19
CA ALA A 36 -17.05 -2.04 -8.26
C ALA A 36 -18.06 -3.10 -8.74
N THR A 37 -17.76 -4.38 -8.52
CA THR A 37 -18.62 -5.51 -8.95
C THR A 37 -19.59 -6.00 -7.87
N LEU A 38 -19.66 -5.33 -6.72
CA LEU A 38 -20.59 -5.71 -5.66
C LEU A 38 -22.06 -5.54 -6.07
N PRO A 39 -22.98 -6.30 -5.44
CA PRO A 39 -24.42 -6.10 -5.63
C PRO A 39 -24.85 -4.64 -5.37
N PRO A 40 -25.86 -4.11 -6.10
CA PRO A 40 -26.25 -2.70 -6.00
C PRO A 40 -26.69 -2.19 -4.63
N HIS A 41 -27.06 -3.09 -3.72
CA HIS A 41 -27.47 -2.74 -2.35
C HIS A 41 -26.31 -2.69 -1.35
N MET A 42 -25.09 -3.00 -1.80
CA MET A 42 -23.89 -2.96 -0.97
C MET A 42 -23.10 -1.68 -1.22
N ASN A 43 -22.65 -1.05 -0.15
CA ASN A 43 -21.76 0.11 -0.21
C ASN A 43 -20.58 -0.07 0.76
N ILE A 44 -19.38 0.19 0.27
CA ILE A 44 -18.18 0.24 1.10
C ILE A 44 -17.88 1.69 1.47
N ASN A 45 -17.94 2.01 2.76
CA ASN A 45 -17.64 3.36 3.25
C ASN A 45 -16.14 3.65 3.27
N ARG A 46 -15.33 2.67 3.70
CA ARG A 46 -13.86 2.78 3.76
C ARG A 46 -13.23 1.39 3.77
N VAL A 47 -12.12 1.24 3.07
CA VAL A 47 -11.20 0.11 3.18
C VAL A 47 -9.78 0.67 3.31
N GLU A 48 -9.04 0.12 4.27
CA GLU A 48 -7.62 0.44 4.49
C GLU A 48 -6.82 -0.85 4.35
N LEU A 49 -5.83 -0.83 3.44
CA LEU A 49 -5.03 -2.00 3.10
C LEU A 49 -3.56 -1.73 3.42
N MET A 50 -2.89 -2.76 3.92
CA MET A 50 -1.46 -2.79 4.16
C MET A 50 -0.92 -4.17 3.76
N PRO A 51 0.31 -4.25 3.23
CA PRO A 51 0.98 -5.54 3.10
C PRO A 51 1.18 -6.15 4.50
N VAL A 52 1.17 -7.48 4.62
CA VAL A 52 1.30 -8.18 5.91
C VAL A 52 2.59 -7.81 6.66
N ASN A 53 3.64 -7.45 5.93
CA ASN A 53 4.92 -7.00 6.49
C ASN A 53 4.87 -5.57 7.09
N GLN A 54 3.75 -4.83 6.98
CA GLN A 54 3.59 -3.47 7.49
C GLN A 54 2.65 -3.43 8.70
N SER A 55 3.06 -2.70 9.74
CA SER A 55 2.27 -2.50 10.96
C SER A 55 2.52 -1.11 11.57
N PHE A 56 1.79 -0.79 12.65
CA PHE A 56 1.98 0.46 13.37
C PHE A 56 3.27 0.46 14.20
N SER A 57 3.97 1.59 14.20
CA SER A 57 5.13 1.82 15.07
C SER A 57 4.72 2.56 16.36
N PRO A 58 5.44 2.38 17.48
CA PRO A 58 5.33 3.26 18.63
C PRO A 58 5.63 4.73 18.29
N PHE A 59 5.20 5.64 19.16
CA PHE A 59 5.57 7.05 19.06
C PHE A 59 7.08 7.24 19.14
N GLN A 60 7.60 8.14 18.31
CA GLN A 60 9.01 8.53 18.37
C GLN A 60 9.24 9.39 19.61
N VAL A 61 10.31 9.10 20.35
CA VAL A 61 10.72 9.86 21.54
C VAL A 61 12.06 10.53 21.26
N HIS A 62 12.05 11.85 21.13
CA HIS A 62 13.27 12.64 21.01
C HIS A 62 14.06 12.59 22.33
N ARG A 63 15.38 12.37 22.24
CA ARG A 63 16.31 12.41 23.37
C ARG A 63 17.46 13.33 22.99
N ASN A 64 17.86 14.19 23.93
CA ASN A 64 18.94 15.16 23.76
C ASN A 64 20.32 14.47 23.76
#